data_AF-A0A932IKJ9-F1
#
_entry.id   AF-A0A932IKJ9-F1
#
_cell.length_a   1.000
_cell.length_b   1.000
_cell.length_c   1.000
_cell.angle_alpha   90.00
_cell.angle_beta   90.00
_cell.angle_gamma   90.00
#
_symmetry.space_group_name_H-M   'P 1'
#
loop_
_entity.id
_entity.type
_entity.pdbx_description
1 polymer ?
#
loop_
_entity_poly.entity_id
_entity_poly.type
_entity_poly.pdbx_seq_one_letter_code
_entity_poly.pdbx_strand_id
1 'polypeptide(L)'
;MSILFYPLRWLWLLLPPDSATSLVQVLHLAIGAASTTWLLRTFRCSAVSSAAGGVAFALSGTCLDLIVHSCYIVSAAWIPLAWAAARSVQQGLAVAGIQSRRVPMILKALALATACLGLLFGGDPQGFGLVAAIVLFESAVQLPSALRGARGSARPNSLSLALLGSLVTCVVVASSFAIALFQGLGSLDELSLGFRGAGMSADEVLSWSLSRDYWAGLILPGWSSSPVDPGVTARSLWFEPRHPNHFDLIEWNRVPYLGALALAAIIPSATVRRARGPLAIFLVGLAFAFGRDGLVLPKLLDWIPAVGTFRYPAKYMLVTTLAAVVISVIVIDR
;
A
#
# COMPACT_ATOMS: atom_id res chain seq x y z
N MET A 1 17.73 -7.07 -3.24
CA MET A 1 16.84 -7.77 -4.17
C MET A 1 17.19 -7.34 -5.58
N SER A 2 17.40 -8.28 -6.48
CA SER A 2 17.69 -7.95 -7.88
C SER A 2 16.45 -7.32 -8.52
N ILE A 3 16.59 -6.06 -8.90
CA ILE A 3 15.58 -5.23 -9.59
C ILE A 3 15.45 -5.55 -11.08
N LEU A 4 16.19 -6.56 -11.56
CA LEU A 4 16.41 -6.84 -12.98
C LEU A 4 15.12 -7.27 -13.70
N PHE A 5 14.19 -7.90 -13.00
CA PHE A 5 12.93 -8.38 -13.57
C PHE A 5 11.77 -7.39 -13.41
N TYR A 6 12.03 -6.19 -12.92
CA TYR A 6 11.00 -5.16 -12.84
C TYR A 6 10.88 -4.42 -14.18
N PRO A 7 9.79 -4.59 -14.94
CA PRO A 7 9.74 -4.22 -16.35
C PRO A 7 9.93 -2.71 -16.60
N LEU A 8 9.47 -1.85 -15.68
CA LEU A 8 9.66 -0.40 -15.85
C LEU A 8 11.13 0.01 -15.78
N ARG A 9 11.99 -0.74 -15.08
CA ARG A 9 13.42 -0.44 -15.01
C ARG A 9 14.17 -0.75 -16.30
N TRP A 10 13.59 -1.53 -17.22
CA TRP A 10 14.19 -1.75 -18.54
C TRP A 10 14.25 -0.47 -19.37
N LEU A 11 13.49 0.57 -19.01
CA LEU A 11 13.62 1.89 -19.63
C LEU A 11 15.01 2.51 -19.43
N TRP A 12 15.73 2.17 -18.35
CA TRP A 12 17.13 2.59 -18.16
C TRP A 12 18.10 1.98 -19.17
N LEU A 13 17.71 0.89 -19.85
CA LEU A 13 18.50 0.31 -20.93
C LEU A 13 18.28 1.04 -22.27
N LEU A 14 17.17 1.77 -22.40
CA LEU A 14 16.72 2.35 -23.66
C LEU A 14 16.86 3.88 -23.72
N LEU A 15 16.93 4.55 -22.57
CA LEU A 15 16.88 6.00 -22.45
C LEU A 15 18.02 6.51 -21.54
N PRO A 16 18.42 7.79 -21.70
CA PRO A 16 19.34 8.43 -20.75
C PRO A 16 18.83 8.34 -19.30
N PRO A 17 19.72 8.21 -18.30
CA PRO A 17 19.32 7.96 -16.91
C PRO A 17 18.27 8.92 -16.34
N ASP A 18 18.38 10.22 -16.61
CA ASP A 18 17.46 11.25 -16.09
C ASP A 18 16.07 11.12 -16.72
N SER A 19 16.01 10.98 -18.05
CA SER A 19 14.77 10.79 -18.81
C SER A 19 14.06 9.50 -18.41
N ALA A 20 14.83 8.41 -18.28
CA ALA A 20 14.33 7.11 -17.86
C ALA A 20 13.77 7.17 -16.43
N THR A 21 14.48 7.79 -15.49
CA THR A 21 14.03 7.93 -14.09
C THR A 21 12.74 8.75 -14.01
N SER A 22 12.69 9.88 -14.70
CA SER A 22 11.50 10.73 -14.77
C SER A 22 10.32 9.98 -15.38
N LEU A 23 10.53 9.29 -16.51
CA LEU A 23 9.49 8.51 -17.16
C LEU A 23 8.99 7.36 -16.28
N VAL A 24 9.89 6.64 -15.61
CA VAL A 24 9.54 5.57 -14.66
C VAL A 24 8.66 6.12 -13.54
N GLN A 25 8.99 7.27 -12.94
CA GLN A 25 8.19 7.89 -11.89
C GLN A 25 6.79 8.27 -12.40
N VAL A 26 6.69 8.92 -13.56
CA VAL A 26 5.41 9.27 -14.19
C VAL A 26 4.56 8.03 -14.46
N LEU A 27 5.17 6.95 -14.97
CA LEU A 27 4.47 5.69 -15.23
C LEU A 27 3.94 5.05 -13.94
N HIS A 28 4.68 5.08 -12.84
CA HIS A 28 4.18 4.57 -11.56
C HIS A 28 2.98 5.37 -11.06
N LEU A 29 3.01 6.71 -11.15
CA LEU A 29 1.87 7.55 -10.77
C LEU A 29 0.65 7.27 -11.66
N ALA A 30 0.85 7.12 -12.97
CA ALA A 30 -0.22 6.76 -13.90
C ALA A 30 -0.83 5.38 -13.58
N ILE A 31 0.00 4.38 -13.28
CA ILE A 31 -0.45 3.06 -12.85
C ILE A 31 -1.21 3.16 -11.52
N GLY A 32 -0.70 3.94 -10.55
CA GLY A 32 -1.36 4.18 -9.27
C GLY A 32 -2.74 4.83 -9.43
N ALA A 33 -2.87 5.82 -10.31
CA ALA A 33 -4.14 6.47 -10.63
C ALA A 33 -5.13 5.50 -11.29
N ALA A 34 -4.69 4.75 -12.31
CA ALA A 34 -5.52 3.78 -13.01
C ALA A 34 -5.98 2.65 -12.09
N SER A 35 -5.07 2.14 -11.25
CA SER A 35 -5.34 1.06 -10.30
C SER A 35 -6.28 1.50 -9.18
N THR A 36 -6.12 2.72 -8.67
CA THR A 36 -7.04 3.30 -7.68
C THR A 36 -8.41 3.58 -8.28
N THR A 37 -8.46 4.04 -9.53
CA THR A 37 -9.71 4.17 -10.29
C THR A 37 -10.41 2.82 -10.34
N TRP A 38 -9.71 1.74 -10.71
CA TRP A 38 -10.29 0.40 -10.74
C TRP A 38 -10.73 -0.07 -9.34
N LEU A 39 -9.93 0.16 -8.30
CA LEU A 39 -10.30 -0.13 -6.91
C LEU A 39 -11.63 0.51 -6.54
N LEU A 40 -11.81 1.81 -6.82
CA LEU A 40 -13.05 2.54 -6.55
C LEU A 40 -14.26 1.97 -7.30
N ARG A 41 -14.05 1.48 -8.53
CA ARG A 41 -15.11 0.75 -9.29
C ARG A 41 -15.55 -0.54 -8.59
N THR A 42 -14.64 -1.23 -7.87
CA THR A 42 -15.01 -2.42 -7.06
C THR A 42 -15.88 -2.07 -5.83
N PHE A 43 -15.95 -0.80 -5.44
CA PHE A 43 -16.88 -0.29 -4.43
C PHE A 43 -18.19 0.24 -5.03
N ARG A 44 -18.37 0.07 -6.35
CA ARG A 44 -19.53 0.55 -7.11
C ARG A 44 -19.68 2.07 -7.09
N CYS A 45 -18.56 2.80 -7.03
CA CYS A 45 -18.57 4.26 -7.21
C CYS A 45 -18.73 4.60 -8.70
N SER A 46 -19.32 5.74 -9.05
CA SER A 46 -19.47 6.22 -10.44
C SER A 46 -18.12 6.36 -11.16
N ALA A 47 -18.16 6.39 -12.50
CA ALA A 47 -16.93 6.39 -13.30
C ALA A 47 -16.13 7.68 -13.11
N VAL A 48 -16.84 8.82 -13.06
CA VAL A 48 -16.27 10.15 -12.85
C VAL A 48 -15.64 10.24 -11.47
N SER A 49 -16.37 9.91 -10.40
CA SER A 49 -15.85 9.93 -9.03
C SER A 49 -14.67 8.97 -8.84
N SER A 50 -14.69 7.81 -9.52
CA SER A 50 -13.57 6.86 -9.50
C SER A 50 -12.32 7.42 -10.17
N ALA A 51 -12.46 8.04 -11.34
CA ALA A 51 -11.33 8.66 -12.05
C ALA A 51 -10.74 9.83 -11.25
N ALA A 52 -11.61 10.69 -10.70
CA ALA A 52 -11.20 11.79 -9.83
C ALA A 52 -10.45 11.28 -8.59
N GLY A 53 -10.95 10.22 -7.95
CA GLY A 53 -10.25 9.58 -6.82
C GLY A 53 -8.89 8.98 -7.21
N GLY A 54 -8.79 8.38 -8.40
CA GLY A 54 -7.52 7.89 -8.93
C GLY A 54 -6.46 8.99 -9.09
N VAL A 55 -6.86 10.11 -9.70
CA VAL A 55 -5.99 11.29 -9.85
C VAL A 55 -5.63 11.88 -8.49
N ALA A 56 -6.61 12.02 -7.58
CA ALA A 56 -6.38 12.55 -6.25
C ALA A 56 -5.38 11.70 -5.44
N PHE A 57 -5.43 10.37 -5.56
CA PHE A 57 -4.46 9.49 -4.93
C PHE A 57 -3.05 9.66 -5.52
N ALA A 58 -2.91 9.63 -6.85
CA ALA A 58 -1.61 9.74 -7.49
C ALA A 58 -0.93 11.10 -7.25
N LEU A 59 -1.72 12.17 -7.09
CA LEU A 59 -1.24 13.52 -6.79
C LEU A 59 -1.29 13.87 -5.30
N SER A 60 -1.52 12.90 -4.42
CA SER A 60 -1.49 13.12 -2.96
C SER A 60 -0.06 13.43 -2.50
N GLY A 61 0.06 14.17 -1.39
CA GLY A 61 1.37 14.54 -0.83
C GLY A 61 2.25 13.31 -0.57
N THR A 62 1.65 12.26 0.00
CA THR A 62 2.32 10.97 0.21
C THR A 62 2.85 10.36 -1.10
N CYS A 63 2.05 10.29 -2.18
CA CYS A 63 2.50 9.70 -3.44
C CYS A 63 3.58 10.53 -4.14
N LEU A 64 3.48 11.86 -4.07
CA LEU A 64 4.48 12.77 -4.63
C LEU A 64 5.79 12.70 -3.85
N ASP A 65 5.74 12.55 -2.53
CA ASP A 65 6.93 12.36 -1.71
C ASP A 65 7.65 11.03 -2.04
N LEU A 66 6.90 9.98 -2.39
CA LEU A 66 7.50 8.71 -2.83
C LEU A 66 8.32 8.81 -4.13
N ILE A 67 8.22 9.90 -4.90
CA ILE A 67 9.07 10.15 -6.08
C ILE A 67 10.55 10.17 -5.70
N VAL A 68 10.89 10.75 -4.54
CA VAL A 68 12.28 10.77 -4.04
C VAL A 68 12.70 9.43 -3.44
N HIS A 69 11.75 8.54 -3.21
CA HIS A 69 11.92 7.21 -2.62
C HIS A 69 11.62 6.13 -3.65
N SER A 70 12.43 6.07 -4.72
CA SER A 70 12.13 5.34 -5.97
C SER A 70 11.73 3.85 -5.82
N CYS A 71 12.12 3.16 -4.76
CA CYS A 71 11.68 1.77 -4.53
C CYS A 71 10.27 1.68 -3.91
N TYR A 72 9.76 2.73 -3.29
CA TYR A 72 8.47 2.75 -2.61
C TYR A 72 7.34 3.36 -3.44
N ILE A 73 7.65 4.15 -4.47
CA ILE A 73 6.64 4.54 -5.48
C ILE A 73 6.05 3.30 -6.20
N VAL A 74 6.79 2.19 -6.20
CA VAL A 74 6.32 0.86 -6.59
C VAL A 74 5.05 0.48 -5.82
N SER A 75 5.04 0.67 -4.50
CA SER A 75 3.84 0.40 -3.69
C SER A 75 2.65 1.28 -4.06
N ALA A 76 2.87 2.55 -4.39
CA ALA A 76 1.80 3.44 -4.81
C ALA A 76 1.14 2.95 -6.11
N ALA A 77 1.91 2.36 -7.01
CA ALA A 77 1.40 1.77 -8.25
C ALA A 77 0.61 0.46 -8.00
N TRP A 78 1.17 -0.47 -7.23
CA TRP A 78 0.69 -1.86 -7.20
C TRP A 78 -0.24 -2.21 -6.04
N ILE A 79 -0.17 -1.54 -4.88
CA ILE A 79 -1.09 -1.82 -3.76
C ILE A 79 -2.57 -1.62 -4.16
N PRO A 80 -2.96 -0.51 -4.82
CA PRO A 80 -4.34 -0.34 -5.25
C PRO A 80 -4.78 -1.43 -6.24
N LEU A 81 -3.87 -1.86 -7.13
CA LEU A 81 -4.13 -2.90 -8.12
C LEU A 81 -4.41 -4.25 -7.44
N ALA A 82 -3.55 -4.63 -6.50
CA ALA A 82 -3.69 -5.87 -5.74
C ALA A 82 -4.99 -5.88 -4.94
N TRP A 83 -5.31 -4.79 -4.25
CA TRP A 83 -6.55 -4.68 -3.48
C TRP A 83 -7.78 -4.77 -4.39
N ALA A 84 -7.78 -4.06 -5.53
CA ALA A 84 -8.87 -4.10 -6.50
C ALA A 84 -9.08 -5.51 -7.06
N ALA A 85 -7.99 -6.19 -7.41
CA ALA A 85 -8.00 -7.54 -7.96
C ALA A 85 -8.51 -8.57 -6.95
N ALA A 86 -7.97 -8.58 -5.73
CA ALA A 86 -8.39 -9.47 -4.65
C ALA A 86 -9.89 -9.31 -4.36
N ARG A 87 -10.34 -8.07 -4.17
CA ARG A 87 -11.75 -7.75 -3.94
C ARG A 87 -12.63 -8.17 -5.12
N SER A 88 -12.17 -7.97 -6.35
CA SER A 88 -12.89 -8.36 -7.57
C SER A 88 -13.02 -9.88 -7.75
N VAL A 89 -12.01 -10.66 -7.33
CA VAL A 89 -12.05 -12.14 -7.33
C VAL A 89 -13.11 -12.61 -6.34
N GLN A 90 -13.06 -12.10 -5.11
CA GLN A 90 -13.98 -12.51 -4.05
C GLN A 90 -15.44 -12.11 -4.35
N GLN A 91 -15.68 -10.88 -4.83
CA GLN A 91 -17.01 -10.42 -5.24
C GLN A 91 -17.54 -11.15 -6.48
N GLY A 92 -16.66 -11.44 -7.46
CA GLY A 92 -17.05 -12.07 -8.72
C GLY A 92 -17.61 -13.48 -8.51
N LEU A 93 -17.00 -14.23 -7.61
CA LEU A 93 -17.45 -15.57 -7.22
C LEU A 93 -18.78 -15.53 -6.46
N ALA A 94 -19.02 -14.54 -5.60
CA ALA A 94 -20.27 -14.39 -4.87
C ALA A 94 -21.48 -14.08 -5.78
N VAL A 95 -21.26 -13.44 -6.94
CA VAL A 95 -22.30 -13.02 -7.89
C VAL A 95 -22.49 -13.99 -9.07
N ALA A 96 -21.53 -14.89 -9.31
CA ALA A 96 -21.49 -15.80 -10.47
C ALA A 96 -22.67 -16.79 -10.60
N GLY A 97 -23.61 -16.82 -9.65
CA GLY A 97 -24.89 -17.53 -9.81
C GLY A 97 -25.86 -16.89 -10.80
N ILE A 98 -25.55 -15.72 -11.38
CA ILE A 98 -26.43 -14.98 -12.30
C ILE A 98 -25.58 -14.33 -13.41
N GLN A 99 -25.38 -15.04 -14.53
CA GLN A 99 -25.19 -14.54 -15.91
C GLN A 99 -24.29 -13.31 -16.23
N SER A 100 -23.48 -12.80 -15.30
CA SER A 100 -22.66 -11.61 -15.52
C SER A 100 -21.34 -11.96 -16.21
N ARG A 101 -21.39 -12.05 -17.55
CA ARG A 101 -20.23 -11.88 -18.43
C ARG A 101 -19.53 -10.55 -18.11
N ARG A 102 -18.19 -10.56 -18.07
CA ARG A 102 -17.33 -9.75 -18.97
C ARG A 102 -15.84 -9.86 -18.66
N VAL A 103 -15.44 -10.21 -17.44
CA VAL A 103 -14.01 -10.45 -17.13
C VAL A 103 -13.86 -11.82 -16.48
N PRO A 104 -13.25 -12.80 -17.17
CA PRO A 104 -13.02 -14.11 -16.60
C PRO A 104 -12.14 -14.00 -15.35
N MET A 105 -12.46 -14.81 -14.35
CA MET A 105 -11.77 -14.82 -13.04
C MET A 105 -10.25 -14.90 -13.18
N ILE A 106 -9.77 -15.62 -14.20
CA ILE A 106 -8.36 -15.76 -14.53
C ILE A 106 -7.67 -14.41 -14.73
N LEU A 107 -8.31 -13.43 -15.39
CA LEU A 107 -7.71 -12.11 -15.61
C LEU A 107 -7.57 -11.32 -14.31
N LYS A 108 -8.51 -11.48 -13.38
CA LYS A 108 -8.43 -10.83 -12.06
C LYS A 108 -7.35 -11.47 -11.18
N ALA A 109 -7.24 -12.80 -11.22
CA ALA A 109 -6.16 -13.52 -10.54
C ALA A 109 -4.79 -13.16 -11.12
N LEU A 110 -4.69 -13.03 -12.45
CA LEU A 110 -3.49 -12.56 -13.13
C LEU A 110 -3.14 -11.12 -12.73
N ALA A 111 -4.12 -10.21 -12.66
CA ALA A 111 -3.88 -8.84 -12.20
C ALA A 111 -3.34 -8.79 -10.76
N LEU A 112 -3.86 -9.63 -9.87
CA LEU A 112 -3.34 -9.78 -8.51
C LEU A 112 -1.91 -10.32 -8.51
N ALA A 113 -1.63 -11.36 -9.28
CA ALA A 113 -0.28 -11.92 -9.42
C ALA A 113 0.71 -10.86 -9.94
N THR A 114 0.32 -10.12 -10.98
CA THR A 114 1.11 -9.02 -11.54
C THR A 114 1.38 -7.94 -10.50
N ALA A 115 0.39 -7.55 -9.70
CA ALA A 115 0.59 -6.57 -8.64
C ALA A 115 1.57 -7.07 -7.56
N CYS A 116 1.39 -8.31 -7.09
CA CYS A 116 2.26 -8.93 -6.09
C CYS A 116 3.71 -9.07 -6.59
N LEU A 117 3.89 -9.55 -7.82
CA LEU A 117 5.21 -9.65 -8.45
C LEU A 117 5.81 -8.27 -8.72
N GLY A 118 4.99 -7.29 -9.10
CA GLY A 118 5.40 -5.90 -9.28
C GLY A 118 6.00 -5.28 -8.02
N LEU A 119 5.39 -5.54 -6.85
CA LEU A 119 5.92 -5.13 -5.54
C LEU A 119 7.26 -5.80 -5.23
N LEU A 120 7.33 -7.12 -5.39
CA LEU A 120 8.52 -7.89 -5.03
C LEU A 120 9.69 -7.60 -5.98
N PHE A 121 9.47 -7.60 -7.30
CA PHE A 121 10.50 -7.29 -8.30
C PHE A 121 10.88 -5.81 -8.28
N GLY A 122 9.96 -4.91 -7.96
CA GLY A 122 10.25 -3.49 -7.77
C GLY A 122 11.12 -3.20 -6.55
N GLY A 123 11.32 -4.19 -5.68
CA GLY A 123 12.17 -4.12 -4.50
C GLY A 123 11.45 -3.64 -3.24
N ASP A 124 10.13 -3.79 -3.16
CA ASP A 124 9.32 -3.40 -2.00
C ASP A 124 8.60 -4.60 -1.35
N PRO A 125 9.33 -5.48 -0.65
CA PRO A 125 8.75 -6.62 0.06
C PRO A 125 7.81 -6.18 1.21
N GLN A 126 7.97 -4.97 1.75
CA GLN A 126 7.07 -4.45 2.78
C GLN A 126 5.71 -4.10 2.18
N GLY A 127 5.69 -3.46 1.01
CA GLY A 127 4.47 -3.26 0.21
C GLY A 127 3.73 -4.56 -0.08
N PHE A 128 4.47 -5.64 -0.41
CA PHE A 128 3.88 -6.97 -0.56
C PHE A 128 3.24 -7.48 0.74
N GLY A 129 3.92 -7.31 1.89
CA GLY A 129 3.36 -7.67 3.20
C GLY A 129 2.06 -6.91 3.50
N LEU A 130 1.99 -5.62 3.16
CA LEU A 130 0.75 -4.82 3.27
C LEU A 130 -0.38 -5.38 2.41
N VAL A 131 -0.09 -5.78 1.17
CA VAL A 131 -1.09 -6.43 0.29
C VAL A 131 -1.57 -7.75 0.89
N ALA A 132 -0.67 -8.59 1.39
CA ALA A 132 -1.04 -9.85 2.03
C ALA A 132 -1.99 -9.60 3.22
N ALA A 133 -1.69 -8.61 4.05
CA ALA A 133 -2.56 -8.22 5.16
C ALA A 133 -3.94 -7.72 4.69
N ILE A 134 -4.00 -6.86 3.65
CA ILE A 134 -5.25 -6.36 3.07
C ILE A 134 -6.10 -7.51 2.51
N VAL A 135 -5.48 -8.46 1.79
CA VAL A 135 -6.12 -9.65 1.23
C VAL A 135 -6.74 -10.52 2.31
N LEU A 136 -5.99 -10.79 3.38
CA LEU A 136 -6.47 -11.57 4.52
C LEU A 136 -7.63 -10.85 5.23
N PHE A 137 -7.50 -9.54 5.43
CA PHE A 137 -8.54 -8.71 6.02
C PHE A 137 -9.83 -8.73 5.18
N GLU A 138 -9.75 -8.52 3.87
CA GLU A 138 -10.92 -8.57 2.98
C GLU A 138 -11.59 -9.96 2.99
N SER A 139 -10.80 -11.03 3.02
CA SER A 139 -11.31 -12.40 3.15
C SER A 139 -12.07 -12.60 4.47
N ALA A 140 -11.51 -12.11 5.58
CA ALA A 140 -12.11 -12.18 6.90
C ALA A 140 -13.42 -11.38 7.01
N VAL A 141 -13.47 -10.17 6.43
CA VAL A 141 -14.67 -9.32 6.45
C VAL A 141 -15.83 -9.93 5.65
N GLN A 142 -15.53 -10.68 4.59
CA GLN A 142 -16.55 -11.27 3.72
C GLN A 142 -17.11 -12.59 4.26
N LEU A 143 -16.34 -13.33 5.05
CA LEU A 143 -16.72 -14.63 5.59
C LEU A 143 -18.05 -14.62 6.37
N PRO A 144 -18.34 -13.67 7.30
CA PRO A 144 -19.62 -13.63 8.00
C PRO A 144 -20.82 -13.45 7.08
N SER A 145 -20.68 -12.68 6.00
CA SER A 145 -21.77 -12.46 5.04
C SER A 145 -22.05 -13.74 4.23
N ALA A 146 -21.00 -14.47 3.86
CA ALA A 146 -21.12 -15.77 3.21
C ALA A 146 -21.78 -16.83 4.12
N LEU A 147 -21.39 -16.88 5.39
CA LEU A 147 -21.98 -17.79 6.38
C LEU A 147 -23.47 -17.52 6.62
N ARG A 148 -23.87 -16.24 6.70
CA ARG A 148 -25.30 -15.86 6.82
C ARG A 148 -26.08 -16.23 5.55
N GLY A 149 -25.49 -16.00 4.37
CA GLY A 149 -26.08 -16.38 3.09
C GLY A 149 -26.34 -17.89 2.98
N ALA A 150 -25.42 -18.72 3.47
CA ALA A 150 -25.57 -20.18 3.46
C ALA A 150 -26.71 -20.70 4.35
N ARG A 151 -27.06 -19.99 5.43
CA ARG A 151 -28.15 -20.41 6.34
C ARG A 151 -29.55 -20.09 5.83
N GLY A 152 -29.72 -19.03 5.03
CA GLY A 152 -31.03 -18.54 4.60
C GLY A 152 -31.40 -18.80 3.14
N SER A 153 -30.48 -19.34 2.35
CA SER A 153 -30.63 -19.49 0.90
C SER A 153 -30.84 -20.95 0.51
N ALA A 154 -31.87 -21.24 -0.28
CA ALA A 154 -32.03 -22.53 -0.97
C ALA A 154 -30.90 -22.82 -1.99
N ARG A 155 -29.98 -21.88 -2.22
CA ARG A 155 -28.77 -22.08 -3.03
C ARG A 155 -27.57 -22.41 -2.12
N PRO A 156 -27.15 -23.68 -2.03
CA PRO A 156 -26.12 -24.15 -1.10
C PRO A 156 -24.69 -23.64 -1.39
N ASN A 157 -24.45 -22.89 -2.46
CA ASN A 157 -23.09 -22.68 -2.98
C ASN A 157 -22.42 -21.35 -2.56
N SER A 158 -23.09 -20.46 -1.83
CA SER A 158 -22.54 -19.12 -1.54
C SER A 158 -21.29 -19.14 -0.65
N LEU A 159 -21.26 -20.02 0.37
CA LEU A 159 -20.10 -20.19 1.24
C LEU A 159 -18.91 -20.79 0.47
N SER A 160 -19.16 -21.85 -0.30
CA SER A 160 -18.12 -22.52 -1.11
C SER A 160 -17.47 -21.55 -2.10
N LEU A 161 -18.24 -20.65 -2.71
CA LEU A 161 -17.73 -19.65 -3.64
C LEU A 161 -16.87 -18.57 -2.94
N ALA A 162 -17.28 -18.12 -1.74
CA ALA A 162 -16.48 -17.17 -0.96
C ALA A 162 -15.16 -17.78 -0.46
N LEU A 163 -15.21 -19.03 0.02
CA LEU A 163 -14.02 -19.78 0.42
C LEU A 163 -13.10 -20.04 -0.77
N LEU A 164 -13.64 -20.43 -1.92
CA LEU A 164 -12.86 -20.61 -3.16
C LEU A 164 -12.18 -19.30 -3.58
N GLY A 165 -12.87 -18.16 -3.51
CA GLY A 165 -12.28 -16.87 -3.86
C GLY A 165 -11.15 -16.46 -2.92
N SER A 166 -11.33 -16.72 -1.63
CA SER A 166 -10.28 -16.50 -0.62
C SER A 166 -9.08 -17.42 -0.87
N LEU A 167 -9.32 -18.71 -1.14
CA LEU A 167 -8.29 -19.69 -1.45
C LEU A 167 -7.50 -19.30 -2.70
N VAL A 168 -8.17 -18.94 -3.80
CA VAL A 168 -7.52 -18.49 -5.04
C VAL A 168 -6.63 -17.28 -4.76
N THR A 169 -7.13 -16.31 -3.99
CA THR A 169 -6.38 -15.09 -3.65
C THR A 169 -5.13 -15.45 -2.81
N CYS A 170 -5.27 -16.29 -1.79
CA CYS A 170 -4.15 -16.75 -0.96
C CYS A 170 -3.12 -17.54 -1.76
N VAL A 171 -3.56 -18.45 -2.64
CA VAL A 171 -2.66 -19.21 -3.52
C VAL A 171 -1.88 -18.27 -4.43
N VAL A 172 -2.54 -17.30 -5.07
CA VAL A 172 -1.86 -16.32 -5.93
C VAL A 172 -0.81 -15.51 -5.16
N VAL A 173 -1.14 -15.04 -3.96
CA VAL A 173 -0.19 -14.29 -3.11
C VAL A 173 1.01 -15.18 -2.72
N ALA A 174 0.76 -16.40 -2.26
CA ALA A 174 1.80 -17.35 -1.87
C ALA A 174 2.69 -17.77 -3.05
N SER A 175 2.10 -18.06 -4.21
CA SER A 175 2.84 -18.40 -5.43
C SER A 175 3.68 -17.21 -5.92
N SER A 176 3.16 -15.98 -5.83
CA SER A 176 3.93 -14.78 -6.20
C SER A 176 5.15 -14.60 -5.30
N PHE A 177 4.99 -14.84 -3.99
CA PHE A 177 6.11 -14.83 -3.05
C PHE A 177 7.15 -15.91 -3.38
N ALA A 178 6.70 -17.14 -3.63
CA ALA A 178 7.59 -18.25 -3.99
C ALA A 178 8.38 -17.99 -5.28
N ILE A 179 7.74 -17.41 -6.31
CA ILE A 179 8.41 -17.01 -7.56
C ILE A 179 9.47 -15.92 -7.29
N ALA A 180 9.14 -14.91 -6.48
CA ALA A 180 10.06 -13.83 -6.20
C ALA A 180 11.21 -14.24 -5.25
N LEU A 181 11.00 -15.28 -4.43
CA LEU A 181 11.99 -15.78 -3.49
C LEU A 181 13.30 -16.14 -4.18
N PHE A 182 13.24 -16.69 -5.40
CA PHE A 182 14.41 -17.01 -6.21
C PHE A 182 15.33 -15.80 -6.45
N GLN A 183 14.77 -14.60 -6.60
CA GLN A 183 15.56 -13.35 -6.74
C GLN A 183 15.95 -12.74 -5.39
N GLY A 184 15.27 -13.15 -4.33
CA GLY A 184 15.50 -12.73 -2.96
C GLY A 184 16.55 -13.54 -2.22
N LEU A 185 16.95 -14.73 -2.70
CA LEU A 185 17.87 -15.64 -2.00
C LEU A 185 19.17 -14.96 -1.56
N GLY A 186 19.82 -14.21 -2.44
CA GLY A 186 21.04 -13.47 -2.09
C GLY A 186 20.78 -12.40 -1.02
N SER A 187 19.64 -11.72 -1.06
CA SER A 187 19.27 -10.76 -0.02
C SER A 187 18.88 -11.41 1.31
N LEU A 188 18.41 -12.67 1.30
CA LEU A 188 18.18 -13.44 2.53
C LEU A 188 19.51 -13.86 3.16
N ASP A 189 20.47 -14.26 2.34
CA ASP A 189 21.84 -14.56 2.78
C ASP A 189 22.50 -13.30 3.39
N GLU A 190 22.47 -12.17 2.68
CA GLU A 190 22.92 -10.86 3.20
C GLU A 190 22.19 -10.45 4.48
N LEU A 191 20.87 -10.69 4.55
CA LEU A 191 20.10 -10.38 5.75
C LEU A 191 20.58 -11.23 6.93
N SER A 192 20.87 -12.52 6.72
CA SER A 192 21.36 -13.42 7.78
C SER A 192 22.75 -13.05 8.31
N LEU A 193 23.59 -12.45 7.45
CA LEU A 193 24.96 -12.04 7.80
C LEU A 193 25.05 -10.58 8.29
N GLY A 194 24.07 -9.76 7.92
CA GLY A 194 24.05 -8.34 8.22
C GLY A 194 23.48 -8.02 9.60
N PHE A 195 23.74 -6.79 10.05
CA PHE A 195 23.15 -6.22 11.27
C PHE A 195 21.62 -6.35 11.31
N ARG A 196 20.96 -6.37 10.15
CA ARG A 196 19.51 -6.55 10.04
C ARG A 196 19.03 -7.94 10.49
N GLY A 197 19.81 -9.00 10.27
CA GLY A 197 19.47 -10.36 10.71
C GLY A 197 19.68 -10.58 12.20
N ALA A 198 20.57 -9.80 12.82
CA ALA A 198 20.82 -9.84 14.26
C ALA A 198 19.67 -9.27 15.11
N GLY A 199 18.67 -8.66 14.46
CA GLY A 199 17.60 -7.91 15.12
C GLY A 199 17.99 -6.44 15.31
N MET A 200 17.06 -5.54 14.97
CA MET A 200 17.24 -4.11 15.15
C MET A 200 16.64 -3.66 16.47
N SER A 201 17.20 -2.60 17.06
CA SER A 201 16.59 -1.96 18.23
C SER A 201 15.24 -1.34 17.85
N ALA A 202 14.35 -1.21 18.84
CA ALA A 202 13.06 -0.53 18.64
C ALA A 202 13.25 0.89 18.11
N ASP A 203 14.25 1.62 18.60
CA ASP A 203 14.55 2.98 18.16
C ASP A 203 14.89 3.07 16.68
N GLU A 204 15.64 2.10 16.14
CA GLU A 204 15.98 2.05 14.72
C GLU A 204 14.77 1.69 13.86
N VAL A 205 13.96 0.71 14.30
CA VAL A 205 12.71 0.33 13.60
C VAL A 205 11.77 1.55 13.49
N LEU A 206 11.71 2.34 14.56
CA LEU A 206 10.82 3.49 14.73
C LEU A 206 11.42 4.83 14.24
N SER A 207 12.64 4.83 13.68
CA SER A 207 13.37 6.05 13.27
C SER A 207 12.59 6.97 12.32
N TRP A 208 11.82 6.41 11.38
CA TRP A 208 11.02 7.18 10.42
C TRP A 208 9.52 7.09 10.71
N SER A 209 9.15 7.47 11.92
CA SER A 209 7.76 7.61 12.33
C SER A 209 7.17 8.93 11.83
N LEU A 210 5.85 8.99 11.64
CA LEU A 210 5.17 10.27 11.46
C LEU A 210 5.13 11.01 12.81
N SER A 211 6.11 11.88 13.03
CA SER A 211 6.26 12.56 14.31
C SER A 211 5.12 13.57 14.55
N ARG A 212 4.86 13.86 15.83
CA ARG A 212 3.77 14.75 16.26
C ARG A 212 3.81 16.12 15.60
N ASP A 213 4.99 16.65 15.34
CA ASP A 213 5.20 17.96 14.72
C ASP A 213 4.60 18.03 13.30
N TYR A 214 4.39 16.89 12.65
CA TYR A 214 3.87 16.77 11.28
C TYR A 214 2.38 16.40 11.23
N TRP A 215 1.73 16.17 12.37
CA TRP A 215 0.32 15.79 12.40
C TRP A 215 -0.59 16.88 11.85
N ALA A 216 -0.28 18.15 12.10
CA ALA A 216 -0.99 19.26 11.49
C ALA A 216 -0.81 19.26 9.95
N GLY A 217 0.32 18.76 9.45
CA GLY A 217 0.58 18.57 8.02
C GLY A 217 -0.35 17.57 7.32
N LEU A 218 -1.07 16.72 8.07
CA LEU A 218 -2.14 15.88 7.52
C LEU A 218 -3.30 16.72 6.97
N ILE A 219 -3.53 17.90 7.56
CA ILE A 219 -4.66 18.81 7.28
C ILE A 219 -4.20 20.06 6.54
N LEU A 220 -3.04 20.61 6.90
CA LEU A 220 -2.53 21.88 6.39
C LEU A 220 -1.37 21.61 5.41
N PRO A 221 -1.57 21.84 4.10
CA PRO A 221 -0.49 21.67 3.15
C PRO A 221 0.65 22.64 3.45
N GLY A 222 1.90 22.19 3.33
CA GLY A 222 3.08 23.02 3.55
C GLY A 222 3.44 23.32 5.01
N TRP A 223 2.72 22.72 5.98
CA TRP A 223 2.98 22.90 7.42
C TRP A 223 4.45 22.69 7.82
N SER A 224 5.05 21.64 7.28
CA SER A 224 6.42 21.23 7.59
C SER A 224 7.41 21.56 6.48
N SER A 225 7.22 22.70 5.82
CA SER A 225 8.08 23.19 4.73
C SER A 225 9.48 23.60 5.23
N SER A 226 10.20 22.68 5.89
CA SER A 226 11.65 22.75 5.88
C SER A 226 12.06 22.37 4.45
N PRO A 227 12.51 23.33 3.62
CA PRO A 227 13.06 22.99 2.32
C PRO A 227 14.17 21.97 2.54
N VAL A 228 14.34 21.04 1.59
CA VAL A 228 15.62 20.35 1.47
C VAL A 228 16.66 21.43 1.48
N ASP A 229 17.51 21.47 2.51
CA ASP A 229 18.60 22.43 2.54
C ASP A 229 19.38 22.22 1.23
N PRO A 230 19.32 23.18 0.30
CA PRO A 230 19.84 22.98 -1.05
C PRO A 230 21.36 22.77 -1.06
N GLY A 231 22.03 22.98 0.09
CA GLY A 231 23.44 22.65 0.30
C GLY A 231 23.72 21.19 0.67
N VAL A 232 22.71 20.37 0.97
CA VAL A 232 22.88 18.97 1.39
C VAL A 232 22.97 18.08 0.16
N THR A 233 24.19 17.69 -0.18
CA THR A 233 24.47 16.73 -1.25
C THR A 233 24.27 15.29 -0.77
N ALA A 234 24.02 14.35 -1.68
CA ALA A 234 24.07 12.93 -1.34
C ALA A 234 25.43 12.56 -0.71
N ARG A 235 26.51 13.21 -1.15
CA ARG A 235 27.84 13.00 -0.56
C ARG A 235 27.89 13.43 0.91
N SER A 236 27.37 14.60 1.25
CA SER A 236 27.35 15.10 2.62
C SER A 236 26.39 14.30 3.52
N LEU A 237 25.35 13.68 2.96
CA LEU A 237 24.46 12.78 3.71
C LEU A 237 25.08 11.42 4.03
N TRP A 238 25.83 10.85 3.09
CA TRP A 238 26.31 9.47 3.22
C TRP A 238 27.77 9.35 3.68
N PHE A 239 28.59 10.40 3.52
CA PHE A 239 30.04 10.30 3.71
C PHE A 239 30.66 11.39 4.57
N GLU A 240 29.94 12.43 4.97
CA GLU A 240 30.49 13.45 5.87
C GLU A 240 30.26 13.06 7.34
N PRO A 241 31.33 12.93 8.16
CA PRO A 241 31.20 12.52 9.56
C PRO A 241 30.56 13.58 10.48
N ARG A 242 30.12 14.72 9.95
CA ARG A 242 29.91 15.95 10.74
C ARG A 242 28.60 16.05 11.51
N HIS A 243 27.60 15.19 11.27
CA HIS A 243 26.42 15.15 12.14
C HIS A 243 26.15 13.72 12.64
N PRO A 244 26.31 13.45 13.94
CA PRO A 244 26.14 12.10 14.48
C PRO A 244 24.71 11.52 14.32
N ASN A 245 23.70 12.30 13.87
CA ASN A 245 22.31 11.86 13.71
C ASN A 245 21.68 12.29 12.35
N HIS A 246 22.37 12.10 11.23
CA HIS A 246 21.88 12.53 9.89
C HIS A 246 20.52 11.93 9.47
N PHE A 247 20.14 10.76 9.98
CA PHE A 247 18.84 10.15 9.68
C PHE A 247 17.65 10.83 10.38
N ASP A 248 17.90 11.58 11.46
CA ASP A 248 16.86 12.36 12.15
C ASP A 248 16.52 13.65 11.41
N LEU A 249 17.37 14.08 10.46
CA LEU A 249 17.18 15.33 9.70
C LEU A 249 16.39 15.14 8.40
N ILE A 250 16.23 13.90 7.93
CA ILE A 250 15.48 13.60 6.71
C ILE A 250 14.19 12.88 7.08
N GLU A 251 13.13 13.67 7.14
CA GLU A 251 11.74 13.19 7.12
C GLU A 251 11.55 12.14 6.01
N TRP A 252 10.96 11.01 6.37
CA TRP A 252 10.55 10.03 5.35
C TRP A 252 9.41 10.54 4.49
N ASN A 253 8.46 11.28 5.08
CA ASN A 253 7.31 11.86 4.37
C ASN A 253 7.20 13.34 4.71
N ARG A 254 7.72 14.20 3.82
CA ARG A 254 7.78 15.65 4.06
C ARG A 254 6.43 16.33 3.92
N VAL A 255 5.52 15.71 3.18
CA VAL A 255 4.22 16.27 2.86
C VAL A 255 3.14 15.22 3.14
N PRO A 256 2.85 14.92 4.42
CA PRO A 256 1.87 13.89 4.78
C PRO A 256 0.42 14.31 4.52
N TYR A 257 0.20 15.37 3.73
CA TYR A 257 -1.10 15.97 3.45
C TYR A 257 -2.08 14.96 2.85
N LEU A 258 -3.15 14.70 3.60
CA LEU A 258 -4.26 13.83 3.21
C LEU A 258 -5.45 14.60 2.63
N GLY A 259 -5.55 15.90 2.94
CA GLY A 259 -6.68 16.75 2.57
C GLY A 259 -7.71 16.86 3.69
N ALA A 260 -8.02 18.10 4.08
CA ALA A 260 -9.03 18.39 5.11
C ALA A 260 -10.40 17.77 4.77
N LEU A 261 -10.82 17.82 3.50
CA LEU A 261 -12.07 17.22 3.05
C LEU A 261 -12.05 15.69 3.13
N ALA A 262 -10.90 15.06 2.83
CA ALA A 262 -10.77 13.61 2.92
C ALA A 262 -10.86 13.14 4.38
N LEU A 263 -10.26 13.90 5.30
CA LEU A 263 -10.37 13.66 6.74
C LEU A 263 -11.79 13.91 7.26
N ALA A 264 -12.47 14.95 6.79
CA ALA A 264 -13.87 15.20 7.14
C ALA A 264 -14.79 14.04 6.71
N ALA A 265 -14.50 13.39 5.58
CA ALA A 265 -15.26 12.24 5.10
C ALA A 265 -15.10 10.98 6.00
N ILE A 266 -14.09 10.91 6.85
CA ILE A 266 -13.90 9.80 7.81
C ILE A 266 -15.05 9.72 8.80
N ILE A 267 -15.60 10.85 9.25
CA ILE A 267 -16.69 10.89 10.24
C ILE A 267 -17.97 10.19 9.73
N PRO A 268 -18.58 10.61 8.58
CA PRO A 268 -19.77 9.94 8.08
C PRO A 268 -19.50 8.49 7.64
N SER A 269 -18.24 8.12 7.34
CA SER A 269 -17.88 6.78 6.88
C SER A 269 -18.24 5.66 7.85
N ALA A 270 -18.30 5.92 9.15
CA ALA A 270 -18.72 4.95 10.16
C ALA A 270 -20.18 4.47 9.94
N THR A 271 -21.02 5.34 9.41
CA THR A 271 -22.42 5.04 9.05
C THR A 271 -22.55 4.37 7.67
N VAL A 272 -21.46 4.37 6.89
CA VAL A 272 -21.43 3.88 5.52
C VAL A 272 -20.92 2.45 5.47
N ARG A 273 -21.82 1.47 5.34
CA ARG A 273 -21.44 0.04 5.32
C ARG A 273 -20.34 -0.28 4.29
N ARG A 274 -20.36 0.35 3.10
CA ARG A 274 -19.34 0.17 2.05
C ARG A 274 -17.96 0.70 2.45
N ALA A 275 -17.90 1.70 3.34
CA ALA A 275 -16.67 2.37 3.75
C ALA A 275 -16.03 1.74 5.00
N ARG A 276 -16.71 0.84 5.71
CA ARG A 276 -16.19 0.25 6.97
C ARG A 276 -14.86 -0.50 6.81
N GLY A 277 -14.70 -1.25 5.71
CA GLY A 277 -13.44 -1.94 5.40
C GLY A 277 -12.30 -0.96 5.18
N PRO A 278 -12.43 -0.01 4.22
CA PRO A 278 -11.48 1.08 4.06
C PRO A 278 -11.21 1.89 5.34
N LEU A 279 -12.23 2.18 6.15
CA LEU A 279 -12.07 2.88 7.43
C LEU A 279 -11.18 2.10 8.40
N ALA A 280 -11.35 0.79 8.51
CA ALA A 280 -10.48 -0.03 9.35
C ALA A 280 -9.02 0.01 8.85
N ILE A 281 -8.81 -0.09 7.54
CA ILE A 281 -7.47 0.02 6.93
C ILE A 281 -6.86 1.41 7.19
N PHE A 282 -7.65 2.48 7.06
CA PHE A 282 -7.23 3.84 7.38
C PHE A 282 -6.77 3.97 8.84
N LEU A 283 -7.59 3.51 9.79
CA LEU A 283 -7.29 3.61 11.22
C LEU A 283 -6.06 2.80 11.61
N VAL A 284 -5.94 1.56 11.11
CA VAL A 284 -4.77 0.70 11.38
C VAL A 284 -3.52 1.29 10.73
N GLY A 285 -3.61 1.71 9.47
CA GLY A 285 -2.50 2.35 8.77
C GLY A 285 -1.99 3.59 9.49
N LEU A 286 -2.90 4.47 9.93
CA LEU A 286 -2.55 5.70 10.65
C LEU A 286 -1.93 5.40 12.02
N ALA A 287 -2.51 4.45 12.76
CA ALA A 287 -2.00 4.05 14.06
C ALA A 287 -0.58 3.45 13.98
N PHE A 288 -0.27 2.73 12.91
CA PHE A 288 1.08 2.26 12.63
C PHE A 288 1.96 3.41 12.16
N ALA A 289 1.46 4.32 11.33
CA ALA A 289 2.23 5.44 10.80
C ALA A 289 2.79 6.37 11.88
N PHE A 290 2.05 6.57 12.97
CA PHE A 290 2.54 7.34 14.13
C PHE A 290 3.79 6.74 14.79
N GLY A 291 4.05 5.45 14.60
CA GLY A 291 5.27 4.79 15.05
C GLY A 291 5.66 5.12 16.50
N ARG A 292 6.82 5.75 16.69
CA ARG A 292 7.40 6.16 17.99
C ARG A 292 6.45 6.97 18.85
N ASP A 293 5.69 7.87 18.24
CA ASP A 293 4.79 8.78 18.97
C ASP A 293 3.41 8.19 19.24
N GLY A 294 3.12 7.03 18.64
CA GLY A 294 1.88 6.28 18.81
C GLY A 294 1.95 5.21 19.89
N LEU A 295 0.81 4.56 20.16
CA LEU A 295 0.71 3.51 21.19
C LEU A 295 0.78 2.09 20.62
N VAL A 296 0.47 1.92 19.34
CA VAL A 296 0.23 0.58 18.75
C VAL A 296 1.54 -0.10 18.39
N LEU A 297 2.34 0.52 17.53
CA LEU A 297 3.55 -0.13 17.00
C LEU A 297 4.63 -0.38 18.08
N PRO A 298 4.94 0.55 19.00
CA PRO A 298 5.94 0.29 20.05
C PRO A 298 5.56 -0.92 20.92
N LYS A 299 4.31 -0.97 21.41
CA LYS A 299 3.83 -2.12 22.20
C LYS A 299 3.81 -3.41 21.40
N LEU A 300 3.48 -3.34 20.11
CA LEU A 300 3.47 -4.52 19.25
C LEU A 300 4.89 -5.06 19.03
N LEU A 301 5.91 -4.19 18.97
CA LEU A 301 7.31 -4.60 18.88
C LEU A 301 7.79 -5.31 20.16
N ASP A 302 7.32 -4.86 21.33
CA ASP A 302 7.62 -5.53 22.61
C ASP A 302 7.06 -6.96 22.64
N TRP A 303 5.90 -7.19 22.02
CA TRP A 303 5.19 -8.47 22.06
C TRP A 303 5.59 -9.40 20.91
N ILE A 304 5.85 -8.84 19.73
CA ILE A 304 6.16 -9.55 18.50
C ILE A 304 7.34 -8.85 17.81
N PRO A 305 8.60 -9.13 18.25
CA PRO A 305 9.79 -8.49 17.69
C PRO A 305 9.92 -8.64 16.17
N ALA A 306 9.37 -9.71 15.58
CA ALA A 306 9.35 -9.94 14.14
C ALA A 306 8.63 -8.83 13.34
N VAL A 307 7.74 -8.06 13.97
CA VAL A 307 7.12 -6.87 13.34
C VAL A 307 8.18 -5.81 12.99
N GLY A 308 9.32 -5.79 13.69
CA GLY A 308 10.43 -4.88 13.42
C GLY A 308 11.10 -5.07 12.06
N THR A 309 10.80 -6.16 11.35
CA THR A 309 11.17 -6.33 9.94
C THR A 309 10.51 -5.27 9.03
N PHE A 310 9.33 -4.77 9.43
CA PHE A 310 8.63 -3.67 8.77
C PHE A 310 9.09 -2.32 9.34
N ARG A 311 10.31 -1.93 8.94
CA ARG A 311 10.88 -0.62 9.26
C ARG A 311 10.10 0.53 8.63
N TYR A 312 10.26 1.71 9.23
CA TYR A 312 9.85 3.01 8.72
C TYR A 312 8.34 3.20 8.75
N PRO A 313 7.79 3.47 9.95
CA PRO A 313 6.34 3.53 10.15
C PRO A 313 5.64 4.54 9.23
N ALA A 314 6.28 5.64 8.85
CA ALA A 314 5.71 6.61 7.91
C ALA A 314 5.27 6.00 6.57
N LYS A 315 5.77 4.83 6.14
CA LYS A 315 5.29 4.12 4.94
C LYS A 315 3.83 3.69 5.02
N TYR A 316 3.32 3.42 6.21
CA TYR A 316 1.91 3.10 6.40
C TYR A 316 1.01 4.29 6.02
N MET A 317 1.56 5.51 5.87
CA MET A 317 0.83 6.64 5.29
C MET A 317 0.34 6.38 3.87
N LEU A 318 1.01 5.54 3.08
CA LEU A 318 0.55 5.24 1.72
C LEU A 318 -0.81 4.53 1.72
N VAL A 319 -0.93 3.44 2.49
CA VAL A 319 -2.20 2.71 2.62
C VAL A 319 -3.26 3.53 3.34
N THR A 320 -2.83 4.38 4.29
CA THR A 320 -3.72 5.36 4.96
C THR A 320 -4.29 6.36 3.97
N THR A 321 -3.44 6.94 3.11
CA THR A 321 -3.84 7.89 2.06
C THR A 321 -4.77 7.25 1.05
N LEU A 322 -4.44 6.04 0.57
CA LEU A 322 -5.29 5.28 -0.33
C LEU A 322 -6.67 5.03 0.29
N ALA A 323 -6.72 4.57 1.53
CA ALA A 323 -7.96 4.31 2.24
C ALA A 323 -8.79 5.59 2.44
N ALA A 324 -8.16 6.72 2.79
CA ALA A 324 -8.81 8.01 2.92
C ALA A 324 -9.48 8.45 1.60
N VAL A 325 -8.78 8.32 0.46
CA VAL A 325 -9.34 8.61 -0.87
C VAL A 325 -10.53 7.69 -1.16
N VAL A 326 -10.40 6.38 -0.89
CA VAL A 326 -11.49 5.41 -1.09
C VAL A 326 -12.72 5.78 -0.26
N ILE A 327 -12.53 6.12 1.02
CA ILE A 327 -13.62 6.55 1.91
C ILE A 327 -14.30 7.81 1.37
N SER A 328 -13.51 8.82 0.99
CA SER A 328 -14.00 10.10 0.50
C SER A 328 -14.90 9.93 -0.71
N VAL A 329 -14.45 9.16 -1.69
CA VAL A 329 -15.23 8.88 -2.91
C VAL A 329 -16.49 8.08 -2.59
N ILE A 330 -16.42 7.07 -1.72
CA ILE A 330 -17.61 6.29 -1.30
C ILE A 330 -18.66 7.17 -0.60
N VAL A 331 -18.22 8.14 0.20
CA VAL A 331 -19.09 9.07 0.94
C VAL A 331 -19.73 10.09 0.00
N ILE A 332 -18.98 10.63 -0.96
CA ILE A 332 -19.47 11.61 -1.93
C ILE A 332 -20.44 10.97 -2.94
N ASP A 333 -20.19 9.73 -3.35
CA ASP A 333 -20.98 9.01 -4.36
C ASP A 333 -22.22 8.28 -3.77
N ARG A 334 -22.66 8.67 -2.57
CA ARG A 334 -23.85 8.13 -1.90
C ARG A 334 -25.09 8.92 -2.23
#